data_AF-A0A926Q0K4-F1
#
_entry.id   AF-A0A926Q0K4-F1
#
_cell.length_a   1.000
_cell.length_b   1.000
_cell.length_c   1.000
_cell.angle_alpha   90.00
_cell.angle_beta   90.00
_cell.angle_gamma   90.00
#
_symmetry.space_group_name_H-M   'P 1'
#
loop_
_entity.id
_entity.type
_entity.pdbx_description
1 polymer ?
#
loop_
_entity_poly.entity_id
_entity_poly.type
_entity_poly.pdbx_seq_one_letter_code
_entity_poly.pdbx_strand_id
1 'polypeptide(L)'
;MKLSIPQIIDKIVNLLEVQYIYRSTVEVKGEEKPLLLILWQESSSGLPDDLAPLVHQVFREHSGVLFRTYALSFAERQLREGNLFFIDACKPENLKYCIPGQHLPTLTEGMDMGKALEAAQDRFQKEYSKAAGFKEGALFYMEQQNHVQAAFMLHQSIELAYRLTELLAIGKEKVCHSIASHQKYIRAFIPELGALFHPEEETVLLQLLDDAYKGVRYGTDYYIRPEQIDKIYAKSETQLTMVKELFRTKWDACKKEAVEKKKENSSIALQDNHKIRKKIETLAKSKYYKSRPDSDKLFYKADFLVSGPANVLYDIAGIMKVCIIALGYIDGSFSSLIPQPHMNIQAALEHALQLMPFEEMECMEAILEEYIGASNDC
;
A
#
# COMPACT_ATOMS: atom_id res chain seq x y z
N MET A 1 17.27 36.37 7.16
CA MET A 1 17.28 36.36 5.69
C MET A 1 16.87 34.96 5.27
N LYS A 2 15.76 34.76 4.54
CA LYS A 2 15.35 33.43 4.07
C LYS A 2 16.40 32.94 3.06
N LEU A 3 17.00 31.78 3.29
CA LEU A 3 17.99 31.24 2.37
C LEU A 3 17.29 30.77 1.08
N SER A 4 17.96 30.90 -0.05
CA SER A 4 17.52 30.30 -1.31
C SER A 4 17.66 28.78 -1.24
N ILE A 5 16.92 28.04 -2.08
CA ILE A 5 17.00 26.58 -2.14
C ILE A 5 18.44 26.07 -2.36
N PRO A 6 19.26 26.67 -3.26
CA PRO A 6 20.67 26.31 -3.37
C PRO A 6 21.46 26.46 -2.06
N GLN A 7 21.25 27.55 -1.32
CA GLN A 7 21.92 27.75 -0.02
C GLN A 7 21.47 26.74 1.04
N ILE A 8 20.22 26.27 0.99
CA ILE A 8 19.72 25.20 1.86
C ILE A 8 20.40 23.87 1.49
N ILE A 9 20.48 23.56 0.20
CA ILE A 9 21.16 22.36 -0.32
C ILE A 9 22.61 22.35 0.15
N ASP A 10 23.36 23.43 -0.05
CA ASP A 10 24.77 23.52 0.36
C ASP A 10 24.95 23.29 1.85
N LYS A 11 24.09 23.87 2.70
CA LYS A 11 24.13 23.62 4.15
C LYS A 11 23.88 22.16 4.50
N ILE A 12 22.90 21.51 3.86
CA ILE A 12 22.52 20.13 4.16
C ILE A 12 23.60 19.14 3.69
N VAL A 13 24.17 19.37 2.51
CA VAL A 13 25.28 18.55 1.97
C VAL A 13 26.52 18.62 2.88
N ASN A 14 26.76 19.74 3.55
CA ASN A 14 27.87 19.85 4.52
C ASN A 14 27.56 19.21 5.89
N LEU A 15 26.29 18.90 6.18
CA LEU A 15 25.86 18.35 7.47
C LEU A 15 25.61 16.84 7.42
N LEU A 16 25.24 16.29 6.27
CA LEU A 16 24.91 14.88 6.09
C LEU A 16 25.72 14.30 4.92
N GLU A 17 25.99 12.99 4.94
CA GLU A 17 26.50 12.27 3.76
C GLU A 17 25.39 12.11 2.71
N VAL A 18 24.97 13.24 2.13
CA VAL A 18 23.89 13.31 1.15
C VAL A 18 24.30 12.63 -0.14
N GLN A 19 23.48 11.70 -0.60
CA GLN A 19 23.62 11.03 -1.89
C GLN A 19 22.78 11.74 -2.94
N TYR A 20 21.52 12.03 -2.62
CA TYR A 20 20.57 12.68 -3.54
C TYR A 20 19.73 13.74 -2.84
N ILE A 21 19.40 14.81 -3.56
CA ILE A 21 18.33 15.73 -3.19
C ILE A 21 17.38 15.91 -4.37
N TYR A 22 16.11 15.64 -4.10
CA TYR A 22 15.01 15.87 -5.03
C TYR A 22 14.16 17.02 -4.54
N ARG A 23 13.66 17.82 -5.48
CA ARG A 23 12.67 18.87 -5.25
C ARG A 23 11.44 18.58 -6.08
N SER A 24 10.34 18.28 -5.39
CA SER A 24 9.01 18.15 -5.98
C SER A 24 8.07 19.22 -5.41
N THR A 25 6.80 19.18 -5.81
CA THR A 25 5.75 20.06 -5.31
C THR A 25 4.62 19.21 -4.73
N VAL A 26 4.05 19.65 -3.62
CA VAL A 26 2.88 19.04 -2.98
C VAL A 26 1.81 20.10 -2.84
N GLU A 27 0.58 19.77 -3.26
CA GLU A 27 -0.57 20.64 -3.03
C GLU A 27 -1.01 20.52 -1.56
N VAL A 28 -1.11 21.67 -0.89
CA VAL A 28 -1.54 21.77 0.51
C VAL A 28 -2.59 22.88 0.60
N LYS A 29 -3.87 22.52 0.79
CA LYS A 29 -5.00 23.48 0.81
C LYS A 29 -5.10 24.34 -0.46
N GLY A 30 -4.87 23.75 -1.63
CA GLY A 30 -4.87 24.48 -2.91
C GLY A 30 -3.64 25.36 -3.16
N GLU A 31 -2.67 25.37 -2.24
CA GLU A 31 -1.38 26.03 -2.44
C GLU A 31 -0.31 25.00 -2.80
N GLU A 32 0.44 25.26 -3.86
CA GLU A 32 1.62 24.47 -4.21
C GLU A 32 2.78 24.78 -3.26
N LYS A 33 3.21 23.78 -2.50
CA LYS A 33 4.36 23.89 -1.60
C LYS A 33 5.54 23.04 -2.10
N PRO A 34 6.76 23.60 -2.12
CA PRO A 34 7.94 22.81 -2.47
C PRO A 34 8.22 21.77 -1.39
N LEU A 35 8.52 20.54 -1.81
CA LEU A 35 8.99 19.44 -0.98
C LEU A 35 10.43 19.11 -1.36
N LEU A 36 11.32 19.13 -0.38
CA LEU A 36 12.70 18.65 -0.51
C LEU A 36 12.83 17.27 0.13
N LEU A 37 13.13 16.28 -0.71
CA LEU A 37 13.46 14.92 -0.31
C LEU A 37 14.98 14.76 -0.32
N ILE A 38 15.57 14.46 0.83
CA ILE A 38 17.02 14.33 1.02
C ILE A 38 17.31 12.87 1.35
N LEU A 39 18.14 12.23 0.54
CA LEU A 39 18.56 10.85 0.71
C LEU A 39 20.02 10.82 1.13
N TRP A 40 20.32 10.17 2.24
CA TRP A 40 21.66 10.11 2.84
C TRP A 40 22.16 8.68 2.95
N GLN A 41 23.49 8.50 2.92
CA GLN A 41 24.11 7.20 3.07
C GLN A 41 24.00 6.73 4.53
N GLU A 42 23.48 5.52 4.74
CA GLU A 42 23.38 4.96 6.08
C GLU A 42 24.78 4.61 6.60
N SER A 43 25.20 5.28 7.68
CA SER A 43 26.32 4.85 8.50
C SER A 43 25.83 3.91 9.59
N SER A 44 26.72 3.09 10.15
CA SER A 44 26.40 2.09 11.18
C SER A 44 25.73 2.65 12.45
N SER A 45 25.68 3.96 12.63
CA SER A 45 25.06 4.68 13.75
C SER A 45 23.70 5.32 13.44
N GLY A 46 23.14 5.17 12.23
CA GLY A 46 21.96 5.92 11.80
C GLY A 46 22.27 7.41 11.59
N LEU A 47 21.25 8.27 11.57
CA LEU A 47 21.47 9.72 11.61
C LEU A 47 22.04 10.05 13.00
N PRO A 48 23.26 10.57 13.13
CA PRO A 48 23.83 10.91 14.43
C PRO A 48 22.88 11.79 15.24
N ASP A 49 22.68 11.47 16.52
CA ASP A 49 21.78 12.22 17.41
C ASP A 49 22.08 13.72 17.43
N ASP A 50 23.34 14.11 17.19
CA ASP A 50 23.82 15.49 17.12
C ASP A 50 23.41 16.22 15.82
N LEU A 51 23.12 15.49 14.74
CA LEU A 51 22.77 16.07 13.44
C LEU A 51 21.27 16.30 13.28
N ALA A 52 20.42 15.54 13.98
CA ALA A 52 18.96 15.72 13.91
C ALA A 52 18.50 17.12 14.36
N PRO A 53 18.99 17.71 15.47
CA PRO A 53 18.62 19.07 15.89
C PRO A 53 19.03 20.15 14.88
N LEU A 54 20.21 20.02 14.26
CA LEU A 54 20.73 20.97 13.28
C LEU A 54 19.91 20.93 11.98
N VAL A 55 19.60 19.74 11.48
CA VAL A 55 18.71 19.54 10.33
C VAL A 55 17.31 20.10 10.64
N HIS A 56 16.78 19.84 11.84
CA HIS A 56 15.51 20.41 12.28
C HIS A 56 15.54 21.94 12.43
N GLN A 57 16.67 22.53 12.79
CA GLN A 57 16.83 23.99 12.83
C GLN A 57 16.78 24.58 11.43
N VAL A 58 17.53 24.00 10.47
CA VAL A 58 17.49 24.41 9.06
C VAL A 58 16.05 24.35 8.53
N PHE A 59 15.28 23.30 8.87
CA PHE A 59 13.89 23.19 8.44
C PHE A 59 12.96 24.20 9.13
N ARG A 60 13.17 24.50 10.42
CA ARG A 60 12.38 25.50 11.16
C ARG A 60 12.57 26.92 10.62
N GLU A 61 13.78 27.26 10.20
CA GLU A 61 14.09 28.56 9.59
C GLU A 61 13.42 28.76 8.21
N HIS A 62 12.92 27.67 7.59
CA HIS A 62 12.34 27.65 6.25
C HIS A 62 10.90 27.08 6.23
N SER A 63 10.01 27.69 7.02
CA SER A 63 8.60 27.24 7.19
C SER A 63 7.75 27.18 5.90
N GLY A 64 8.23 27.73 4.79
CA GLY A 64 7.56 27.66 3.48
C GLY A 64 7.92 26.44 2.63
N VAL A 65 8.83 25.59 3.09
CA VAL A 65 9.30 24.39 2.37
C VAL A 65 9.07 23.16 3.24
N LEU A 66 8.50 22.11 2.67
CA LEU A 66 8.38 20.81 3.32
C LEU A 66 9.68 20.03 3.14
N PHE A 67 10.07 19.26 4.16
CA PHE A 67 11.29 18.47 4.12
C PHE A 67 11.04 17.03 4.56
N ARG A 68 11.71 16.10 3.88
CA ARG A 68 11.79 14.69 4.26
C ARG A 68 13.19 14.16 4.06
N THR A 69 13.64 13.33 5.00
CA THR A 69 14.98 12.76 5.01
C THR A 69 14.89 11.25 5.22
N TYR A 70 15.55 10.46 4.38
CA TYR A 70 15.58 9.00 4.50
C TYR A 70 16.96 8.46 4.17
N ALA A 71 17.31 7.32 4.78
CA ALA A 71 18.45 6.53 4.32
C ALA A 71 18.21 6.11 2.86
N LEU A 72 19.27 6.11 2.06
CA LEU A 72 19.21 5.73 0.64
C LEU A 72 18.69 4.29 0.48
N SER A 73 19.23 3.36 1.28
CA SER A 73 18.81 1.95 1.36
C SER A 73 17.29 1.80 1.58
N PHE A 74 16.71 2.63 2.45
CA PHE A 74 15.28 2.67 2.71
C PHE A 74 14.50 3.15 1.49
N ALA A 75 14.91 4.25 0.87
CA ALA A 75 14.25 4.81 -0.30
C ALA A 75 14.27 3.84 -1.50
N GLU A 76 15.41 3.20 -1.77
CA GLU A 76 15.54 2.17 -2.81
C GLU A 76 14.60 0.99 -2.58
N ARG A 77 14.51 0.51 -1.34
CA ARG A 77 13.55 -0.54 -0.98
C ARG A 77 12.11 -0.09 -1.20
N GLN A 78 11.76 1.13 -0.77
CA GLN A 78 10.41 1.66 -0.94
C GLN A 78 10.04 1.84 -2.42
N LEU A 79 10.98 2.27 -3.25
CA LEU A 79 10.81 2.31 -4.70
C LEU A 79 10.53 0.91 -5.28
N ARG A 80 11.32 -0.11 -4.91
CA ARG A 80 11.07 -1.51 -5.33
C ARG A 80 9.72 -2.06 -4.87
N GLU A 81 9.25 -1.62 -3.70
CA GLU A 81 7.95 -2.00 -3.14
C GLU A 81 6.76 -1.21 -3.72
N GLY A 82 6.99 -0.33 -4.70
CA GLY A 82 5.92 0.44 -5.34
C GLY A 82 5.44 1.65 -4.53
N ASN A 83 6.23 2.17 -3.60
CA ASN A 83 5.78 3.31 -2.79
C ASN A 83 5.64 4.57 -3.66
N LEU A 84 4.38 4.98 -3.89
CA LEU A 84 4.02 6.09 -4.77
C LEU A 84 4.62 7.44 -4.36
N PHE A 85 4.91 7.66 -3.07
CA PHE A 85 5.60 8.87 -2.64
C PHE A 85 7.00 8.96 -3.25
N PHE A 86 7.77 7.87 -3.19
CA PHE A 86 9.14 7.85 -3.72
C PHE A 86 9.15 7.80 -5.24
N ILE A 87 8.23 7.05 -5.86
CA ILE A 87 8.07 7.03 -7.32
C ILE A 87 7.82 8.45 -7.84
N ASP A 88 6.96 9.21 -7.16
CA ASP A 88 6.64 10.57 -7.54
C ASP A 88 7.80 11.56 -7.28
N ALA A 89 8.44 11.45 -6.12
CA ALA A 89 9.49 12.36 -5.69
C ALA A 89 10.83 12.15 -6.42
N CYS A 90 11.24 10.90 -6.65
CA CYS A 90 12.56 10.53 -7.16
C CYS A 90 12.69 10.60 -8.69
N LYS A 91 11.77 11.28 -9.37
CA LYS A 91 11.82 11.48 -10.82
C LYS A 91 13.09 12.23 -11.26
N PRO A 92 13.62 11.95 -12.47
CA PRO A 92 14.78 12.64 -13.02
C PRO A 92 14.67 14.18 -12.99
N GLU A 93 13.51 14.72 -13.37
CA GLU A 93 13.23 16.17 -13.41
C GLU A 93 13.25 16.84 -12.02
N ASN A 94 12.99 16.06 -10.98
CA ASN A 94 13.00 16.53 -9.59
C ASN A 94 14.41 16.56 -9.02
N LEU A 95 15.39 15.89 -9.64
CA LEU A 95 16.77 15.85 -9.13
C LEU A 95 17.37 17.27 -9.10
N LYS A 96 17.97 17.64 -7.96
CA LYS A 96 18.69 18.90 -7.75
C LYS A 96 20.13 18.71 -7.30
N TYR A 97 20.43 17.57 -6.68
CA TYR A 97 21.77 17.22 -6.26
C TYR A 97 21.96 15.71 -6.33
N CYS A 98 23.12 15.28 -6.80
CA CYS A 98 23.64 13.92 -6.73
C CYS A 98 25.13 14.02 -6.37
N ILE A 99 25.64 13.12 -5.54
CA ILE A 99 27.05 13.11 -5.16
C ILE A 99 27.95 12.92 -6.40
N PRO A 100 29.08 13.65 -6.52
CA PRO A 100 30.00 13.48 -7.62
C PRO A 100 30.56 12.05 -7.70
N GLY A 101 30.54 11.44 -8.89
CA GLY A 101 31.12 10.11 -9.13
C GLY A 101 30.14 8.92 -9.03
N GLN A 102 28.86 9.15 -8.76
CA GLN A 102 27.85 8.08 -8.78
C GLN A 102 27.43 7.73 -10.22
N HIS A 103 27.47 6.44 -10.58
CA HIS A 103 27.19 5.95 -11.94
C HIS A 103 25.69 5.92 -12.32
N LEU A 104 24.77 5.96 -11.35
CA LEU A 104 23.33 6.02 -11.60
C LEU A 104 22.83 7.47 -11.51
N PRO A 105 22.52 8.12 -12.64
CA PRO A 105 22.00 9.48 -12.63
C PRO A 105 20.64 9.55 -11.92
N THR A 106 19.84 8.48 -11.88
CA THR A 106 18.54 8.48 -11.18
C THR A 106 18.19 7.15 -10.52
N LEU A 107 17.54 7.19 -9.34
CA LEU A 107 17.10 6.00 -8.59
C LEU A 107 15.96 5.22 -9.24
N THR A 108 15.29 5.80 -10.21
CA THR A 108 14.18 5.18 -10.96
C THR A 108 14.64 4.50 -12.25
N GLU A 109 15.92 4.59 -12.59
CA GLU A 109 16.47 4.00 -13.81
C GLU A 109 16.46 2.46 -13.75
N GLY A 110 16.02 1.82 -14.83
CA GLY A 110 15.89 0.35 -14.90
C GLY A 110 14.72 -0.23 -14.10
N MET A 111 13.90 0.59 -13.46
CA MET A 111 12.72 0.12 -12.73
C MET A 111 11.59 -0.30 -13.69
N ASP A 112 11.01 -1.48 -13.45
CA ASP A 112 9.75 -1.85 -14.08
C ASP A 112 8.59 -1.09 -13.42
N MET A 113 8.33 0.10 -13.95
CA MET A 113 7.25 0.97 -13.48
C MET A 113 5.87 0.30 -13.57
N GLY A 114 5.66 -0.66 -14.49
CA GLY A 114 4.40 -1.39 -14.57
C GLY A 114 4.19 -2.27 -13.34
N LYS A 115 5.19 -3.10 -13.01
CA LYS A 115 5.16 -3.97 -11.82
C LYS A 115 5.13 -3.19 -10.51
N ALA A 116 5.94 -2.13 -10.41
CA ALA A 116 5.99 -1.29 -9.21
C ALA A 116 4.63 -0.64 -8.95
N LEU A 117 3.96 -0.17 -10.01
CA LEU A 117 2.58 0.28 -9.91
C LEU A 117 1.69 -0.89 -9.46
N GLU A 118 1.58 -2.00 -10.20
CA GLU A 118 0.68 -3.12 -9.82
C GLU A 118 0.81 -3.52 -8.34
N ALA A 119 2.05 -3.63 -7.83
CA ALA A 119 2.33 -3.90 -6.43
C ALA A 119 1.77 -2.82 -5.47
N ALA A 120 1.86 -1.54 -5.82
CA ALA A 120 1.30 -0.46 -5.03
C ALA A 120 -0.23 -0.52 -4.96
N GLN A 121 -0.90 -0.86 -6.07
CA GLN A 121 -2.35 -1.03 -6.12
C GLN A 121 -2.81 -2.20 -5.25
N ASP A 122 -2.15 -3.35 -5.35
CA ASP A 122 -2.49 -4.53 -4.55
C ASP A 122 -2.27 -4.27 -3.06
N ARG A 123 -1.13 -3.66 -2.69
CA ARG A 123 -0.83 -3.29 -1.31
C ARG A 123 -1.86 -2.31 -0.76
N PHE A 124 -2.18 -1.26 -1.53
CA PHE A 124 -3.18 -0.29 -1.12
C PHE A 124 -4.54 -0.95 -0.92
N GLN A 125 -5.01 -1.74 -1.88
CA GLN A 125 -6.30 -2.40 -1.81
C GLN A 125 -6.39 -3.33 -0.59
N LYS A 126 -5.32 -4.10 -0.32
CA LYS A 126 -5.25 -4.99 0.84
C LYS A 126 -5.36 -4.23 2.16
N GLU A 127 -4.56 -3.18 2.36
CA GLU A 127 -4.56 -2.43 3.61
C GLU A 127 -5.81 -1.55 3.76
N TYR A 128 -6.30 -0.96 2.67
CA TYR A 128 -7.54 -0.19 2.65
C TYR A 128 -8.75 -1.08 3.01
N SER A 129 -8.85 -2.28 2.42
CA SER A 129 -9.92 -3.23 2.76
C SER A 129 -9.90 -3.63 4.24
N LYS A 130 -8.73 -3.73 4.88
CA LYS A 130 -8.65 -3.95 6.33
C LYS A 130 -9.23 -2.78 7.12
N ALA A 131 -8.80 -1.55 6.79
CA ALA A 131 -9.30 -0.35 7.47
C ALA A 131 -10.82 -0.18 7.29
N ALA A 132 -11.33 -0.45 6.09
CA ALA A 132 -12.76 -0.44 5.78
C ALA A 132 -13.52 -1.55 6.52
N GLY A 133 -12.97 -2.77 6.60
CA GLY A 133 -13.56 -3.88 7.34
C GLY A 133 -13.66 -3.60 8.85
N PHE A 134 -12.68 -2.91 9.43
CA PHE A 134 -12.80 -2.43 10.82
C PHE A 134 -13.94 -1.42 10.99
N LYS A 135 -14.13 -0.48 10.05
CA LYS A 135 -15.27 0.46 10.09
C LYS A 135 -16.61 -0.28 9.96
N GLU A 136 -16.71 -1.25 9.06
CA GLU A 136 -17.91 -2.09 8.91
C GLU A 136 -18.19 -2.89 10.20
N GLY A 137 -17.16 -3.47 10.81
CA GLY A 137 -17.27 -4.12 12.10
C GLY A 137 -17.74 -3.16 13.20
N ALA A 138 -17.30 -1.89 13.18
CA ALA A 138 -17.81 -0.89 14.11
C ALA A 138 -19.31 -0.66 13.96
N LEU A 139 -19.82 -0.57 12.72
CA LEU A 139 -21.26 -0.41 12.46
C LEU A 139 -22.06 -1.56 13.07
N PHE A 140 -21.61 -2.81 12.88
CA PHE A 140 -22.23 -3.98 13.51
C PHE A 140 -22.30 -3.84 15.04
N TYR A 141 -21.22 -3.43 15.70
CA TYR A 141 -21.22 -3.25 17.16
C TYR A 141 -22.05 -2.05 17.62
N MET A 142 -22.21 -1.01 16.79
CA MET A 142 -23.12 0.10 17.05
C MET A 142 -24.58 -0.35 17.05
N GLU A 143 -24.98 -1.16 16.06
CA GLU A 143 -26.34 -1.73 15.95
C GLU A 143 -26.68 -2.61 17.16
N GLN A 144 -25.70 -3.35 17.67
CA GLN A 144 -25.82 -4.18 18.87
C GLN A 144 -25.69 -3.39 20.18
N GLN A 145 -25.60 -2.05 20.13
CA GLN A 145 -25.39 -1.15 21.28
C GLN A 145 -24.11 -1.44 22.09
N ASN A 146 -23.15 -2.17 21.50
CA ASN A 146 -21.84 -2.42 22.09
C ASN A 146 -20.86 -1.30 21.70
N HIS A 147 -21.07 -0.12 22.28
CA HIS A 147 -20.32 1.09 21.94
C HIS A 147 -18.83 1.00 22.29
N VAL A 148 -18.47 0.21 23.31
CA VAL A 148 -17.06 -0.02 23.69
C VAL A 148 -16.32 -0.74 22.56
N GLN A 149 -16.91 -1.81 22.04
CA GLN A 149 -16.31 -2.56 20.94
C GLN A 149 -16.34 -1.77 19.62
N ALA A 150 -17.41 -0.99 19.38
CA ALA A 150 -17.47 -0.07 18.24
C ALA A 150 -16.34 0.98 18.28
N ALA A 151 -16.08 1.58 19.44
CA ALA A 151 -14.98 2.55 19.60
C ALA A 151 -13.61 1.93 19.28
N PHE A 152 -13.37 0.70 19.74
CA PHE A 152 -12.14 -0.04 19.44
C PHE A 152 -11.99 -0.29 17.94
N MET A 153 -13.06 -0.74 17.26
CA MET A 153 -13.03 -0.97 15.82
C MET A 153 -12.78 0.33 15.04
N LEU A 154 -13.40 1.44 15.47
CA LEU A 154 -13.16 2.76 14.87
C LEU A 154 -11.73 3.26 15.08
N HIS A 155 -11.15 3.04 16.27
CA HIS A 155 -9.74 3.34 16.52
C HIS A 155 -8.82 2.61 15.53
N GLN A 156 -9.02 1.30 15.34
CA GLN A 156 -8.23 0.51 14.38
C GLN A 156 -8.40 0.98 12.93
N SER A 157 -9.63 1.31 12.53
CA SER A 157 -9.91 1.85 11.20
C SER A 157 -9.16 3.16 10.94
N ILE A 158 -9.26 4.10 11.89
CA ILE A 158 -8.64 5.42 11.80
C ILE A 158 -7.10 5.33 11.83
N GLU A 159 -6.53 4.48 12.70
CA GLU A 159 -5.08 4.24 12.77
C GLU A 159 -4.54 3.72 11.42
N LEU A 160 -5.18 2.69 10.86
CA LEU A 160 -4.77 2.12 9.57
C LEU A 160 -4.92 3.11 8.42
N ALA A 161 -6.01 3.90 8.41
CA ALA A 161 -6.21 4.95 7.42
C ALA A 161 -5.11 6.03 7.51
N TYR A 162 -4.70 6.44 8.71
CA TYR A 162 -3.57 7.35 8.88
C TYR A 162 -2.27 6.75 8.35
N ARG A 163 -1.95 5.50 8.68
CA ARG A 163 -0.73 4.84 8.18
C ARG A 163 -0.70 4.78 6.65
N LEU A 164 -1.83 4.48 6.00
CA LEU A 164 -1.94 4.53 4.53
C LEU A 164 -1.69 5.94 3.99
N THR A 165 -2.30 6.94 4.61
CA THR A 165 -2.13 8.34 4.23
C THR A 165 -0.66 8.78 4.36
N GLU A 166 -0.01 8.40 5.45
CA GLU A 166 1.39 8.73 5.73
C GLU A 166 2.34 8.08 4.73
N LEU A 167 2.08 6.83 4.33
CA LEU A 167 2.80 6.20 3.23
C LEU A 167 2.68 7.00 1.93
N LEU A 168 1.47 7.47 1.60
CA LEU A 168 1.21 8.19 0.35
C LEU A 168 1.77 9.63 0.34
N ALA A 169 1.64 10.35 1.45
CA ALA A 169 1.96 11.78 1.53
C ALA A 169 3.38 12.05 2.05
N ILE A 170 3.91 11.14 2.87
CA ILE A 170 5.19 11.33 3.58
C ILE A 170 6.21 10.26 3.16
N GLY A 171 5.77 9.10 2.67
CA GLY A 171 6.66 7.99 2.27
C GLY A 171 6.94 6.98 3.38
N LYS A 172 6.54 7.27 4.62
CA LYS A 172 6.70 6.36 5.76
C LYS A 172 5.62 6.60 6.81
N GLU A 173 5.02 5.51 7.28
CA GLU A 173 4.08 5.51 8.39
C GLU A 173 4.77 5.83 9.73
N LYS A 174 4.02 6.48 10.61
CA LYS A 174 4.41 6.68 12.00
C LYS A 174 4.10 5.42 12.80
N VAL A 175 5.12 4.84 13.44
CA VAL A 175 4.94 3.67 14.30
C VAL A 175 4.47 4.14 15.68
N CYS A 176 3.16 4.29 15.84
CA CYS A 176 2.48 4.49 17.13
C CYS A 176 1.01 4.05 17.04
N HIS A 177 0.31 4.11 18.17
CA HIS A 177 -1.14 3.85 18.27
C HIS A 177 -1.97 5.10 18.59
N SER A 178 -1.32 6.24 18.87
CA SER A 178 -2.02 7.47 19.24
C SER A 178 -2.51 8.21 17.99
N ILE A 179 -3.83 8.37 17.88
CA ILE A 179 -4.45 9.08 16.76
C ILE A 179 -4.02 10.55 16.73
N ALA A 180 -3.88 11.17 17.91
CA ALA A 180 -3.37 12.55 18.04
C ALA A 180 -1.95 12.69 17.47
N SER A 181 -1.11 11.66 17.64
CA SER A 181 0.25 11.63 17.10
C SER A 181 0.27 11.53 15.57
N HIS A 182 -0.64 10.74 14.98
CA HIS A 182 -0.83 10.64 13.54
C HIS A 182 -1.35 11.97 12.95
N GLN A 183 -2.36 12.59 13.56
CA GLN A 183 -2.86 13.91 13.18
C GLN A 183 -1.76 14.96 13.13
N LYS A 184 -0.96 15.05 14.20
CA LYS A 184 0.15 16.00 14.26
C LYS A 184 1.17 15.76 13.15
N TYR A 185 1.46 14.49 12.83
CA TYR A 185 2.45 14.11 11.85
C TYR A 185 2.02 14.43 10.41
N ILE A 186 0.75 14.21 10.07
CA ILE A 186 0.23 14.45 8.72
C ILE A 186 -0.15 15.92 8.46
N ARG A 187 -0.41 16.72 9.50
CA ARG A 187 -0.97 18.09 9.41
C ARG A 187 -0.23 19.03 8.45
N ALA A 188 1.09 18.91 8.31
CA ALA A 188 1.87 19.76 7.42
C ALA A 188 1.67 19.42 5.93
N PHE A 189 1.23 18.19 5.63
CA PHE A 189 1.07 17.64 4.28
C PHE A 189 -0.40 17.63 3.87
N ILE A 190 -1.28 17.23 4.79
CA ILE A 190 -2.73 17.18 4.56
C ILE A 190 -3.40 17.81 5.78
N PRO A 191 -3.52 19.16 5.81
CA PRO A 191 -4.07 19.89 6.95
C PRO A 191 -5.48 19.46 7.35
N GLU A 192 -6.29 19.03 6.38
CA GLU A 192 -7.64 18.50 6.56
C GLU A 192 -7.61 17.25 7.45
N LEU A 193 -6.71 16.31 7.18
CA LEU A 193 -6.52 15.12 8.02
C LEU A 193 -5.78 15.43 9.33
N GLY A 194 -4.95 16.47 9.35
CA GLY A 194 -4.34 16.98 10.57
C GLY A 194 -5.34 17.62 11.54
N ALA A 195 -6.49 18.04 11.02
CA ALA A 195 -7.61 18.61 11.76
C ALA A 195 -8.85 17.70 11.73
N LEU A 196 -8.69 16.40 11.43
CA LEU A 196 -9.83 15.47 11.39
C LEU A 196 -10.63 15.48 12.69
N PHE A 197 -9.93 15.52 13.83
CA PHE A 197 -10.48 15.90 15.12
C PHE A 197 -9.92 17.27 15.51
N HIS A 198 -10.80 18.23 15.78
CA HIS A 198 -10.40 19.58 16.16
C HIS A 198 -9.72 19.57 17.53
N PRO A 199 -8.40 19.89 17.65
CA PRO A 199 -7.69 19.75 18.91
C PRO A 199 -8.14 20.71 20.02
N GLU A 200 -8.92 21.74 19.69
CA GLU A 200 -9.44 22.71 20.66
C GLU A 200 -10.85 22.34 21.16
N GLU A 201 -11.59 21.54 20.39
CA GLU A 201 -13.01 21.23 20.65
C GLU A 201 -13.26 19.74 20.93
N GLU A 202 -12.43 18.86 20.37
CA GLU A 202 -12.65 17.41 20.30
C GLU A 202 -11.56 16.60 21.01
N THR A 203 -10.78 17.22 21.89
CA THR A 203 -9.74 16.56 22.70
C THR A 203 -10.30 15.37 23.48
N VAL A 204 -11.54 15.49 23.97
CA VAL A 204 -12.24 14.41 24.68
C VAL A 204 -12.55 13.23 23.76
N LEU A 205 -12.94 13.47 22.49
CA LEU A 205 -13.19 12.40 21.52
C LEU A 205 -11.90 11.66 21.15
N LEU A 206 -10.80 12.40 20.97
CA LEU A 206 -9.48 11.83 20.73
C LEU A 206 -9.01 10.96 21.90
N GLN A 207 -9.18 11.45 23.13
CA GLN A 207 -8.82 10.70 24.33
C GLN A 207 -9.65 9.42 24.45
N LEU A 208 -10.96 9.49 24.20
CA LEU A 208 -11.84 8.32 24.20
C LEU A 208 -11.45 7.28 23.15
N LEU A 209 -10.92 7.67 21.99
CA LEU A 209 -10.41 6.74 20.99
C LEU A 209 -9.12 6.06 21.46
N ASP A 210 -8.15 6.84 21.92
CA ASP A 210 -6.87 6.31 22.41
C ASP A 210 -7.07 5.41 23.66
N ASP A 211 -8.11 5.68 24.47
CA ASP A 211 -8.48 4.86 25.62
C ASP A 211 -9.30 3.62 25.24
N ALA A 212 -10.10 3.64 24.17
CA ALA A 212 -10.81 2.45 23.67
C ALA A 212 -9.83 1.33 23.31
N TYR A 213 -8.67 1.69 22.73
CA TYR A 213 -7.59 0.76 22.41
C TYR A 213 -7.06 0.03 23.66
N LYS A 214 -7.03 0.71 24.82
CA LYS A 214 -6.57 0.17 26.10
C LYS A 214 -7.69 -0.54 26.86
N GLY A 215 -8.90 0.04 26.86
CA GLY A 215 -10.03 -0.37 27.70
C GLY A 215 -10.55 -1.78 27.40
N VAL A 216 -10.62 -2.15 26.11
CA VAL A 216 -11.02 -3.52 25.71
C VAL A 216 -10.03 -4.58 26.18
N ARG A 217 -8.76 -4.21 26.38
CA ARG A 217 -7.69 -5.14 26.80
C ARG A 217 -7.49 -5.21 28.32
N TYR A 218 -7.84 -4.16 29.06
CA TYR A 218 -7.50 -4.05 30.49
C TYR A 218 -8.71 -3.90 31.43
N GLY A 219 -9.94 -3.89 30.92
CA GLY A 219 -11.15 -3.94 31.75
C GLY A 219 -11.40 -2.69 32.61
N THR A 220 -10.94 -1.52 32.15
CA THR A 220 -11.20 -0.23 32.81
C THR A 220 -12.64 0.24 32.59
N ASP A 221 -13.16 1.08 33.50
CA ASP A 221 -14.43 1.81 33.36
C ASP A 221 -14.40 2.77 32.15
N TYR A 222 -14.55 2.20 30.95
CA TYR A 222 -14.61 2.92 29.69
C TYR A 222 -16.07 3.17 29.33
N TYR A 223 -16.44 4.43 29.19
CA TYR A 223 -17.78 4.84 28.79
C TYR A 223 -17.70 5.85 27.64
N ILE A 224 -18.49 5.60 26.60
CA ILE A 224 -18.63 6.48 25.46
C ILE A 224 -20.09 6.58 25.08
N ARG A 225 -20.57 7.81 24.85
CA ARG A 225 -21.97 8.05 24.49
C ARG A 225 -22.24 7.72 23.02
N PRO A 226 -23.46 7.29 22.66
CA PRO A 226 -23.83 7.01 21.27
C PRO A 226 -23.50 8.18 20.32
N GLU A 227 -23.77 9.42 20.70
CA GLU A 227 -23.53 10.59 19.85
C GLU A 227 -22.03 10.85 19.63
N GLN A 228 -21.17 10.39 20.54
CA GLN A 228 -19.72 10.47 20.38
C GLN A 228 -19.22 9.39 19.41
N ILE A 229 -19.79 8.19 19.47
CA ILE A 229 -19.50 7.12 18.51
C ILE A 229 -19.93 7.53 17.10
N ASP A 230 -21.13 8.09 16.93
CA ASP A 230 -21.63 8.52 15.62
C ASP A 230 -20.71 9.56 14.97
N LYS A 231 -20.20 10.51 15.78
CA LYS A 231 -19.20 11.50 15.32
C LYS A 231 -17.90 10.85 14.88
N ILE A 232 -17.39 9.87 15.64
CA ILE A 232 -16.17 9.15 15.29
C ILE A 232 -16.38 8.34 14.00
N TYR A 233 -17.53 7.67 13.87
CA TYR A 233 -17.90 6.90 12.68
C TYR A 233 -17.92 7.77 11.41
N ALA A 234 -18.56 8.94 11.48
CA ALA A 234 -18.59 9.90 10.37
C ALA A 234 -17.19 10.42 9.99
N LYS A 235 -16.32 10.65 10.97
CA LYS A 235 -14.92 11.03 10.73
C LYS A 235 -14.11 9.91 10.10
N SER A 236 -14.28 8.66 10.55
CA SER A 236 -13.66 7.47 9.92
C SER A 236 -14.09 7.34 8.46
N GLU A 237 -15.37 7.57 8.14
CA GLU A 237 -15.87 7.57 6.77
C GLU A 237 -15.22 8.65 5.90
N THR A 238 -15.16 9.86 6.42
CA THR A 238 -14.55 11.00 5.74
C THR A 238 -13.07 10.72 5.46
N GLN A 239 -12.34 10.23 6.46
CA GLN A 239 -10.95 9.87 6.33
C GLN A 239 -10.72 8.79 5.26
N LEU A 240 -11.47 7.69 5.29
CA LEU A 240 -11.32 6.61 4.30
C LEU A 240 -11.58 7.12 2.86
N THR A 241 -12.60 7.97 2.67
CA THR A 241 -12.86 8.60 1.37
C THR A 241 -11.66 9.42 0.91
N MET A 242 -11.11 10.27 1.78
CA MET A 242 -9.93 11.09 1.46
C MET A 242 -8.70 10.25 1.13
N VAL A 243 -8.44 9.16 1.87
CA VAL A 243 -7.29 8.26 1.60
C VAL A 243 -7.44 7.61 0.22
N LYS A 244 -8.65 7.17 -0.13
CA LYS A 244 -8.94 6.55 -1.43
C LYS A 244 -8.76 7.51 -2.59
N GLU A 245 -9.22 8.76 -2.43
CA GLU A 245 -9.03 9.82 -3.41
C GLU A 245 -7.55 10.19 -3.56
N LEU A 246 -6.82 10.35 -2.46
CA LEU A 246 -5.39 10.62 -2.47
C LEU A 246 -4.60 9.53 -3.22
N PHE A 247 -4.91 8.26 -2.93
CA PHE A 247 -4.29 7.14 -3.64
C PHE A 247 -4.56 7.22 -5.14
N ARG A 248 -5.82 7.38 -5.54
CA ARG A 248 -6.22 7.46 -6.95
C ARG A 248 -5.48 8.59 -7.67
N THR A 249 -5.43 9.78 -7.08
CA THR A 249 -4.73 10.92 -7.67
C THR A 249 -3.25 10.64 -7.89
N LYS A 250 -2.55 10.11 -6.87
CA LYS A 250 -1.12 9.78 -6.98
C LYS A 250 -0.86 8.64 -7.96
N TRP A 251 -1.72 7.62 -7.94
CA TRP A 251 -1.66 6.50 -8.85
C TRP A 251 -1.83 6.92 -10.31
N ASP A 252 -2.88 7.70 -10.61
CA ASP A 252 -3.20 8.15 -11.96
C ASP A 252 -2.07 9.03 -12.53
N ALA A 253 -1.46 9.90 -11.69
CA ALA A 253 -0.29 10.69 -12.06
C ALA A 253 0.89 9.79 -12.46
N CYS A 254 1.27 8.83 -11.62
CA CYS A 254 2.39 7.92 -11.91
C CYS A 254 2.10 7.02 -13.14
N LYS A 255 0.84 6.58 -13.31
CA LYS A 255 0.43 5.74 -14.43
C LYS A 255 0.48 6.48 -15.77
N LYS A 256 0.00 7.74 -15.81
CA LYS A 256 0.03 8.56 -17.03
C LYS A 256 1.45 8.70 -17.55
N GLU A 257 2.39 9.00 -16.65
CA GLU A 257 3.81 9.16 -16.99
C GLU A 257 4.44 7.85 -17.46
N ALA A 258 4.11 6.72 -16.84
CA ALA A 258 4.60 5.42 -17.27
C ALA A 258 4.12 5.06 -18.70
N VAL A 259 2.92 5.48 -19.09
CA VAL A 259 2.39 5.31 -20.44
C VAL A 259 3.07 6.26 -21.45
N GLU A 260 3.34 7.50 -21.05
CA GLU A 260 4.05 8.48 -21.89
C GLU A 260 5.50 8.04 -22.17
N LYS A 261 6.23 7.57 -21.15
CA LYS A 261 7.59 7.01 -21.31
C LYS A 261 7.62 5.74 -22.17
N LYS A 262 6.58 4.89 -22.11
CA LYS A 262 6.45 3.73 -23.01
C LYS A 262 6.23 4.12 -24.47
N LYS A 263 5.57 5.24 -24.75
CA LYS A 263 5.39 5.75 -26.13
C LYS A 263 6.68 6.33 -26.70
N GLU A 264 7.49 7.03 -25.90
CA GLU A 264 8.81 7.53 -26.34
C GLU A 264 9.80 6.39 -26.61
N ASN A 265 9.83 5.37 -25.75
CA ASN A 265 10.73 4.21 -25.92
C ASN A 265 10.26 3.20 -26.99
N SER A 266 9.03 3.29 -27.49
CA SER A 266 8.51 2.40 -28.53
C SER A 266 9.10 2.62 -29.93
N SER A 267 10.00 3.61 -30.08
CA SER A 267 10.75 3.83 -31.32
C SER A 267 12.01 2.96 -31.44
N ILE A 268 12.47 2.32 -30.35
CA ILE A 268 13.69 1.51 -30.34
C ILE A 268 13.48 0.30 -29.41
N ALA A 269 13.17 -0.86 -30.01
CA ALA A 269 13.18 -2.24 -29.49
C ALA A 269 11.85 -2.99 -29.67
N LEU A 270 11.55 -3.33 -30.93
CA LEU A 270 10.73 -4.49 -31.27
C LEU A 270 11.66 -5.55 -31.86
N GLN A 271 12.30 -6.33 -31.01
CA GLN A 271 12.78 -7.66 -31.41
C GLN A 271 12.37 -8.68 -30.34
N ASP A 272 11.57 -9.63 -30.83
CA ASP A 272 11.33 -10.98 -30.39
C ASP A 272 10.75 -11.25 -28.99
N ASN A 273 9.41 -11.43 -28.96
CA ASN A 273 8.86 -12.67 -28.38
C ASN A 273 7.49 -13.09 -28.96
N HIS A 274 7.42 -13.27 -30.29
CA HIS A 274 6.19 -13.67 -31.00
C HIS A 274 5.72 -15.09 -30.64
N LYS A 275 6.63 -15.97 -30.19
CA LYS A 275 6.33 -17.38 -29.92
C LYS A 275 5.65 -17.59 -28.56
N ILE A 276 6.15 -16.94 -27.51
CA ILE A 276 5.54 -16.96 -26.16
C ILE A 276 4.18 -16.26 -26.19
N ARG A 277 4.08 -15.09 -26.82
CA ARG A 277 2.82 -14.33 -26.92
C ARG A 277 1.71 -15.16 -27.58
N LYS A 278 2.05 -15.91 -28.64
CA LYS A 278 1.11 -16.81 -29.31
C LYS A 278 0.70 -18.01 -28.44
N LYS A 279 1.61 -18.56 -27.63
CA LYS A 279 1.28 -19.63 -26.64
C LYS A 279 0.34 -19.11 -25.55
N ILE A 280 0.64 -17.95 -24.96
CA ILE A 280 -0.20 -17.30 -23.94
C ILE A 280 -1.59 -16.99 -24.49
N GLU A 281 -1.69 -16.42 -25.70
CA GLU A 281 -2.98 -16.13 -26.33
C GLU A 281 -3.80 -17.40 -26.63
N THR A 282 -3.13 -18.52 -26.90
CA THR A 282 -3.81 -19.80 -27.17
C THR A 282 -4.35 -20.43 -25.88
N LEU A 283 -3.56 -20.42 -24.81
CA LEU A 283 -3.95 -20.90 -23.47
C LEU A 283 -5.07 -20.03 -22.86
N ALA A 284 -4.96 -18.71 -22.99
CA ALA A 284 -5.99 -17.80 -22.50
C ALA A 284 -7.34 -18.05 -23.20
N LYS A 285 -7.35 -18.33 -24.52
CA LYS A 285 -8.57 -18.63 -25.28
C LYS A 285 -9.13 -20.04 -25.03
N SER A 286 -8.29 -21.00 -24.64
CA SER A 286 -8.74 -22.38 -24.40
C SER A 286 -9.41 -22.53 -23.04
N LYS A 287 -8.90 -21.86 -21.99
CA LYS A 287 -9.37 -21.99 -20.59
C LYS A 287 -10.20 -20.82 -20.09
N TYR A 288 -10.16 -19.66 -20.75
CA TYR A 288 -10.89 -18.48 -20.31
C TYR A 288 -11.83 -17.96 -21.40
N TYR A 289 -12.99 -17.45 -20.99
CA TYR A 289 -13.92 -16.77 -21.89
C TYR A 289 -14.45 -15.49 -21.25
N LYS A 290 -14.92 -14.56 -22.07
CA LYS A 290 -15.70 -13.43 -21.62
C LYS A 290 -17.17 -13.71 -21.94
N SER A 291 -18.07 -13.46 -20.99
CA SER A 291 -19.51 -13.58 -21.24
C SER A 291 -19.99 -12.62 -22.33
N ARG A 292 -19.31 -11.48 -22.51
CA ARG A 292 -19.49 -10.52 -23.62
C ARG A 292 -18.12 -9.96 -24.06
N PRO A 293 -17.92 -9.60 -25.34
CA PRO A 293 -16.63 -9.08 -25.84
C PRO A 293 -16.10 -7.88 -25.04
N ASP A 294 -17.00 -6.99 -24.60
CA ASP A 294 -16.69 -5.75 -23.85
C ASP A 294 -16.77 -5.91 -22.32
N SER A 295 -16.86 -7.14 -21.81
CA SER A 295 -16.86 -7.39 -20.36
C SER A 295 -15.42 -7.42 -19.82
N ASP A 296 -15.19 -6.70 -18.70
CA ASP A 296 -13.94 -6.79 -17.92
C ASP A 296 -13.88 -8.07 -17.07
N LYS A 297 -15.00 -8.79 -16.96
CA LYS A 297 -15.08 -10.07 -16.23
C LYS A 297 -14.61 -11.22 -17.11
N LEU A 298 -13.54 -11.88 -16.68
CA LEU A 298 -12.95 -13.06 -17.30
C LEU A 298 -13.44 -14.32 -16.55
N PHE A 299 -13.91 -15.33 -17.27
CA PHE A 299 -14.51 -16.55 -16.73
C PHE A 299 -13.62 -17.76 -17.05
N TYR A 300 -13.47 -18.70 -16.12
CA TYR A 300 -12.73 -19.95 -16.31
C TYR A 300 -13.66 -21.05 -16.88
N LYS A 301 -13.16 -21.88 -17.79
CA LYS A 301 -13.84 -23.05 -18.36
C LYS A 301 -13.70 -24.27 -17.44
N ALA A 302 -14.29 -24.15 -16.27
CA ALA A 302 -14.82 -25.26 -15.49
C ALA A 302 -16.14 -24.75 -14.91
N ASP A 303 -17.08 -25.60 -14.50
CA ASP A 303 -18.44 -25.21 -14.07
C ASP A 303 -18.49 -24.37 -12.76
N PHE A 304 -17.45 -23.60 -12.46
CA PHE A 304 -17.24 -22.77 -11.28
C PHE A 304 -16.99 -21.30 -11.65
N LEU A 305 -17.60 -20.39 -10.88
CA LEU A 305 -17.44 -18.94 -11.06
C LEU A 305 -16.18 -18.46 -10.32
N VAL A 306 -15.12 -18.13 -11.06
CA VAL A 306 -13.88 -17.59 -10.48
C VAL A 306 -13.56 -16.23 -11.10
N SER A 307 -13.24 -15.23 -10.26
CA SER A 307 -13.05 -13.82 -10.66
C SER A 307 -11.61 -13.45 -11.07
N GLY A 308 -10.69 -14.41 -11.07
CA GLY A 308 -9.31 -14.22 -11.53
C GLY A 308 -8.40 -15.44 -11.29
N PRO A 309 -7.21 -15.52 -11.92
CA PRO A 309 -6.34 -16.70 -11.85
C PRO A 309 -5.81 -17.03 -10.45
N ALA A 310 -5.45 -16.00 -9.67
CA ALA A 310 -5.03 -16.19 -8.29
C ALA A 310 -6.15 -16.72 -7.38
N ASN A 311 -7.41 -16.44 -7.72
CA ASN A 311 -8.57 -16.90 -6.96
C ASN A 311 -8.77 -18.41 -7.08
N VAL A 312 -8.37 -19.02 -8.21
CA VAL A 312 -8.38 -20.49 -8.38
C VAL A 312 -7.56 -21.17 -7.29
N LEU A 313 -6.37 -20.65 -6.98
CA LEU A 313 -5.51 -21.19 -5.93
C LEU A 313 -6.10 -20.99 -4.52
N TYR A 314 -6.75 -19.85 -4.28
CA TYR A 314 -7.45 -19.60 -3.01
C TYR A 314 -8.67 -20.51 -2.84
N ASP A 315 -9.40 -20.78 -3.91
CA ASP A 315 -10.56 -21.67 -3.92
C ASP A 315 -10.12 -23.13 -3.69
N ILE A 316 -9.05 -23.59 -4.35
CA ILE A 316 -8.44 -24.91 -4.07
C ILE A 316 -8.03 -25.02 -2.61
N ALA A 317 -7.34 -24.00 -2.08
CA ALA A 317 -6.92 -23.98 -0.67
C ALA A 317 -8.12 -23.97 0.29
N GLY A 318 -9.21 -23.28 -0.06
CA GLY A 318 -10.47 -23.29 0.67
C GLY A 318 -11.10 -24.69 0.70
N ILE A 319 -11.20 -25.34 -0.46
CA ILE A 319 -11.71 -26.71 -0.60
C ILE A 319 -10.86 -27.69 0.23
N MET A 320 -9.53 -27.61 0.12
CA MET A 320 -8.62 -28.46 0.90
C MET A 320 -8.77 -28.25 2.41
N LYS A 321 -8.90 -27.00 2.89
CA LYS A 321 -9.10 -26.71 4.32
C LYS A 321 -10.40 -27.29 4.84
N VAL A 322 -11.49 -27.17 4.07
CA VAL A 322 -12.79 -27.77 4.45
C VAL A 322 -12.69 -29.29 4.51
N CYS A 323 -12.02 -29.93 3.55
CA CYS A 323 -11.77 -31.36 3.57
C CYS A 323 -10.91 -31.80 4.78
N ILE A 324 -9.84 -31.07 5.11
CA ILE A 324 -8.97 -31.33 6.27
C ILE A 324 -9.76 -31.20 7.57
N ILE A 325 -10.57 -30.15 7.71
CA ILE A 325 -11.43 -29.94 8.88
C ILE A 325 -12.43 -31.10 9.00
N ALA A 326 -13.08 -31.48 7.91
CA ALA A 326 -14.05 -32.57 7.89
C ALA A 326 -13.42 -33.94 8.23
N LEU A 327 -12.16 -34.19 7.85
CA LEU A 327 -11.38 -35.37 8.26
C LEU A 327 -10.99 -35.34 9.76
N GLY A 328 -10.95 -34.17 10.39
CA GLY A 328 -10.67 -34.03 11.84
C GLY A 328 -11.82 -34.43 12.77
N TYR A 329 -13.02 -34.66 12.23
CA TYR A 329 -14.24 -34.99 12.99
C TYR A 329 -14.73 -36.43 12.79
N ILE A 330 -13.84 -37.36 12.38
CA ILE A 330 -14.21 -38.76 12.06
C ILE A 330 -14.84 -39.51 13.25
N ASP A 331 -14.55 -39.12 14.50
CA ASP A 331 -15.06 -39.79 15.71
C ASP A 331 -16.19 -39.03 16.44
N GLY A 332 -16.67 -37.91 15.89
CA GLY A 332 -17.76 -37.12 16.47
C GLY A 332 -19.09 -37.46 15.83
N SER A 333 -20.08 -37.86 16.64
CA SER A 333 -21.48 -38.07 16.25
C SER A 333 -21.98 -37.07 15.21
N PHE A 334 -22.55 -37.57 14.12
CA PHE A 334 -23.20 -36.84 13.02
C PHE A 334 -23.54 -35.38 13.34
N SER A 335 -22.72 -34.45 12.84
CA SER A 335 -23.09 -33.03 12.81
C SER A 335 -24.25 -32.86 11.83
N SER A 336 -25.35 -32.24 12.27
CA SER A 336 -26.51 -31.89 11.42
C SER A 336 -26.18 -30.95 10.27
N LEU A 337 -24.96 -30.38 10.23
CA LEU A 337 -24.51 -29.45 9.21
C LEU A 337 -23.87 -30.12 7.98
N ILE A 338 -23.39 -31.37 8.06
CA ILE A 338 -22.72 -32.04 6.92
C ILE A 338 -23.17 -33.50 6.80
N PRO A 339 -24.22 -33.82 6.03
CA PRO A 339 -24.63 -35.19 5.78
C PRO A 339 -23.60 -35.93 4.91
N GLN A 340 -23.12 -37.08 5.36
CA GLN A 340 -22.15 -37.96 4.67
C GLN A 340 -20.77 -37.33 4.36
N PRO A 341 -19.95 -37.08 5.40
CA PRO A 341 -18.66 -36.40 5.26
C PRO A 341 -17.68 -37.09 4.29
N HIS A 342 -17.62 -38.42 4.24
CA HIS A 342 -16.69 -39.14 3.36
C HIS A 342 -16.99 -38.94 1.86
N MET A 343 -18.27 -39.00 1.45
CA MET A 343 -18.69 -38.74 0.05
C MET A 343 -18.45 -37.29 -0.35
N ASN A 344 -18.70 -36.34 0.55
CA ASN A 344 -18.52 -34.92 0.29
C ASN A 344 -17.04 -34.51 0.24
N ILE A 345 -16.17 -35.14 1.04
CA ILE A 345 -14.73 -34.93 1.00
C ILE A 345 -14.16 -35.45 -0.32
N GLN A 346 -14.55 -36.65 -0.76
CA GLN A 346 -14.05 -37.22 -2.01
C GLN A 346 -14.44 -36.36 -3.22
N ALA A 347 -15.73 -36.01 -3.36
CA ALA A 347 -16.20 -35.16 -4.47
C ALA A 347 -15.53 -33.78 -4.45
N ALA A 348 -15.36 -33.18 -3.26
CA ALA A 348 -14.67 -31.90 -3.12
C ALA A 348 -13.18 -31.98 -3.52
N LEU A 349 -12.48 -33.07 -3.17
CA LEU A 349 -11.09 -33.29 -3.59
C LEU A 349 -10.96 -33.56 -5.09
N GLU A 350 -11.89 -34.29 -5.70
CA GLU A 350 -11.96 -34.48 -7.16
C GLU A 350 -12.16 -33.15 -7.88
N HIS A 351 -12.99 -32.24 -7.34
CA HIS A 351 -13.15 -30.89 -7.87
C HIS A 351 -11.90 -30.02 -7.66
N ALA A 352 -11.25 -30.10 -6.50
CA ALA A 352 -9.98 -29.40 -6.28
C ALA A 352 -8.90 -29.84 -7.28
N LEU A 353 -8.85 -31.14 -7.61
CA LEU A 353 -7.93 -31.69 -8.59
C LEU A 353 -8.18 -31.15 -10.01
N GLN A 354 -9.46 -30.98 -10.40
CA GLN A 354 -9.83 -30.38 -11.69
C GLN A 354 -9.47 -28.89 -11.80
N LEU A 355 -9.35 -28.19 -10.67
CA LEU A 355 -8.97 -26.78 -10.62
C LEU A 355 -7.45 -26.55 -10.64
N MET A 356 -6.63 -27.61 -10.46
CA MET A 356 -5.17 -27.49 -10.40
C MET A 356 -4.58 -26.94 -11.72
N PRO A 357 -3.84 -25.82 -11.68
CA PRO A 357 -3.38 -25.13 -12.88
C PRO A 357 -2.04 -25.69 -13.41
N PHE A 358 -2.02 -26.98 -13.77
CA PHE A 358 -0.79 -27.66 -14.19
C PHE A 358 -0.21 -27.10 -15.49
N GLU A 359 -1.05 -26.88 -16.52
CA GLU A 359 -0.62 -26.34 -17.82
C GLU A 359 -0.08 -24.90 -17.70
N GLU A 360 -0.64 -24.10 -16.80
CA GLU A 360 -0.17 -22.74 -16.51
C GLU A 360 1.20 -22.75 -15.81
N MET A 361 1.44 -23.71 -14.91
CA MET A 361 2.74 -23.86 -14.25
C MET A 361 3.81 -24.36 -15.23
N GLU A 362 3.50 -25.30 -16.13
CA GLU A 362 4.42 -25.72 -17.20
C GLU A 362 4.75 -24.55 -18.16
N CYS A 363 3.78 -23.68 -18.44
CA CYS A 363 4.00 -22.46 -19.23
C CYS A 363 4.94 -21.49 -18.49
N MET A 364 4.75 -21.31 -17.19
CA MET A 364 5.63 -20.49 -16.34
C MET A 364 7.05 -21.06 -16.26
N GLU A 365 7.19 -22.39 -16.13
CA GLU A 365 8.49 -23.07 -16.18
C GLU A 365 9.19 -22.83 -17.52
N ALA A 366 8.49 -22.98 -18.65
CA ALA A 366 9.06 -22.70 -19.97
C ALA A 366 9.51 -21.23 -20.12
N ILE A 367 8.79 -20.26 -19.53
CA ILE A 367 9.19 -18.85 -19.50
C ILE A 367 10.45 -18.66 -18.64
N LEU A 368 10.52 -19.32 -17.49
CA LEU A 368 11.66 -19.23 -16.58
C LEU A 368 12.91 -19.87 -17.20
N GLU A 369 12.78 -21.02 -17.87
CA GLU A 369 13.87 -21.67 -18.60
C GLU A 369 14.44 -20.79 -19.72
N GLU A 370 13.58 -20.09 -20.46
CA GLU A 370 14.01 -19.19 -21.54
C GLU A 370 14.75 -17.95 -20.98
N TYR A 371 14.31 -17.42 -19.83
CA TYR A 371 14.98 -16.31 -19.15
C TYR A 371 16.28 -16.71 -18.43
N ILE A 372 16.35 -17.91 -17.85
CA ILE A 372 17.53 -18.42 -17.15
C ILE A 372 18.57 -18.95 -18.15
N GLY A 373 18.14 -19.63 -19.22
CA GLY A 373 19.02 -20.12 -20.28
C GLY A 373 19.77 -18.99 -21.00
N ALA A 374 19.15 -17.82 -21.18
CA ALA A 374 19.78 -16.63 -21.74
C ALA A 374 20.90 -16.03 -20.86
N SER A 375 21.04 -16.45 -19.60
CA SER A 375 22.09 -15.97 -18.68
C SER A 375 23.37 -16.84 -18.67
N ASN A 376 23.35 -18.01 -19.29
CA ASN A 376 24.51 -18.92 -19.36
C ASN A 376 25.29 -18.87 -20.69
N ASP A 377 24.82 -18.09 -21.68
CA ASP A 377 25.53 -17.84 -22.95
C ASP A 377 26.14 -16.41 -22.98
N CYS A 378 26.96 -16.08 -21.98
CA CYS A 378 27.85 -14.90 -21.99
C CYS A 378 29.27 -15.26 -21.56
#